data_AF-A0A7D5M7F9-F1
#
_entry.id   AF-A0A7D5M7F9-F1
#
_cell.length_a   1.000
_cell.length_b   1.000
_cell.length_c   1.000
_cell.angle_alpha   90.00
_cell.angle_beta   90.00
_cell.angle_gamma   90.00
#
_symmetry.space_group_name_H-M   'P 1'
#
loop_
_entity.id
_entity.type
_entity.pdbx_description
1 polymer ?
#
loop_
_entity_poly.entity_id
_entity_poly.type
_entity_poly.pdbx_seq_one_letter_code
_entity_poly.pdbx_strand_id
1 'polypeptide(L)'
;MDNVSKDLYKVLEDSCNSCKSNLIALSGGLDSSIIAYFLKHRKPKAIAVIAEDFVSTDLTYCQRIAKEMDLPLTIYHVKTAMILEAVEETIKILKNFNDIEIRNNVVMYLAIKWAKDNGEKSIITGDGADELFAGYSFLINKPENELEAEINRVCSVMHFPTQEIGKEVGIDVESPFLKDSVVELAKKIPADMKVRNEKEQRYGKWILRKTFEKYLPRQITWREKSPMQDGSGTAGLTNLFESIINEEKYVEKKLTTEKEDSVIIRSRESMHYYEIYKKWFGIPKKSTENGCPYCKHEVKNSKFCRMCGAFPI
;
A
#
# COMPACT_ATOMS: atom_id res chain seq x y z
N MET A 1 15.18 14.70 20.62
CA MET A 1 13.81 14.25 20.29
C MET A 1 12.90 15.43 19.96
N ASP A 2 12.82 16.44 20.83
CA ASP A 2 11.94 17.61 20.61
C ASP A 2 12.25 18.40 19.33
N ASN A 3 13.53 18.62 19.01
CA ASN A 3 13.92 19.30 17.77
C ASN A 3 13.52 18.49 16.53
N VAL A 4 13.80 17.18 16.52
CA VAL A 4 13.41 16.29 15.41
C VAL A 4 11.89 16.27 15.22
N SER A 5 11.11 16.27 16.30
CA SER A 5 9.64 16.27 16.22
C SER A 5 9.11 17.60 15.68
N LYS A 6 9.70 18.73 16.09
CA LYS A 6 9.36 20.06 15.57
C LYS A 6 9.68 20.20 14.08
N ASP A 7 10.87 19.75 13.67
CA ASP A 7 11.29 19.78 12.27
C ASP A 7 10.40 18.87 11.42
N LEU A 8 10.09 17.66 11.91
CA LEU A 8 9.21 16.73 11.23
C LEU A 8 7.79 17.27 11.08
N TYR A 9 7.23 17.86 12.15
CA TYR A 9 5.93 18.51 12.09
C TYR A 9 5.91 19.59 11.02
N LYS A 10 6.88 20.52 11.05
CA LYS A 10 6.95 21.65 10.12
C LYS A 10 7.12 21.21 8.66
N VAL A 11 8.03 20.28 8.40
CA VAL A 11 8.29 19.78 7.05
C VAL A 11 7.07 19.04 6.48
N LEU A 12 6.35 18.27 7.30
CA LEU A 12 5.10 17.63 6.87
C LEU A 12 3.97 18.64 6.68
N GLU A 13 3.86 19.65 7.54
CA GLU A 13 2.90 20.75 7.40
C GLU A 13 3.09 21.48 6.07
N ASP A 14 4.32 21.92 5.78
CA ASP A 14 4.68 22.59 4.53
C ASP A 14 4.42 21.70 3.31
N SER A 15 4.78 20.41 3.41
CA SER A 15 4.56 19.44 2.34
C SER A 15 3.06 19.25 2.04
N CYS A 16 2.24 19.03 3.07
CA CYS A 16 0.79 18.87 2.93
C CYS A 16 0.15 20.15 2.39
N ASN A 17 0.51 21.32 2.93
CA ASN A 17 -0.03 22.60 2.48
C ASN A 17 0.35 22.94 1.02
N SER A 18 1.43 22.34 0.50
CA SER A 18 1.81 22.47 -0.91
C SER A 18 0.95 21.65 -1.87
N CYS A 19 0.14 20.70 -1.37
CA CYS A 19 -0.72 19.88 -2.20
C CYS A 19 -1.91 20.68 -2.77
N LYS A 20 -2.31 20.40 -4.00
CA LYS A 20 -3.36 21.16 -4.71
C LYS A 20 -4.70 20.44 -4.72
N SER A 21 -4.71 19.10 -4.70
CA SER A 21 -5.92 18.29 -4.68
C SER A 21 -6.84 18.66 -3.52
N ASN A 22 -8.14 18.58 -3.77
CA ASN A 22 -9.18 18.70 -2.76
C ASN A 22 -9.83 17.35 -2.41
N LEU A 23 -9.16 16.23 -2.73
CA LEU A 23 -9.58 14.87 -2.42
C LEU A 23 -8.44 14.14 -1.71
N ILE A 24 -8.75 13.43 -0.62
CA ILE A 24 -7.78 12.58 0.11
C ILE A 24 -8.30 11.15 0.16
N ALA A 25 -7.43 10.17 -0.13
CA ALA A 25 -7.68 8.77 0.22
C ALA A 25 -7.49 8.57 1.74
N LEU A 26 -8.58 8.33 2.47
CA LEU A 26 -8.63 8.30 3.93
C LEU A 26 -8.93 6.90 4.46
N SER A 27 -7.88 6.12 4.75
CA SER A 27 -8.03 4.81 5.42
C SER A 27 -8.31 4.90 6.93
N GLY A 28 -7.97 6.03 7.57
CA GLY A 28 -7.97 6.14 9.03
C GLY A 28 -6.75 5.49 9.69
N GLY A 29 -5.76 5.04 8.89
CA GLY A 29 -4.42 4.73 9.38
C GLY A 29 -3.65 5.99 9.80
N LEU A 30 -2.50 5.80 10.46
CA LEU A 30 -1.67 6.91 10.96
C LEU A 30 -1.36 7.95 9.88
N ASP A 31 -0.95 7.52 8.70
CA ASP A 31 -0.40 8.40 7.66
C ASP A 31 -1.46 9.29 7.03
N SER A 32 -2.57 8.69 6.60
CA SER A 32 -3.71 9.42 6.04
C SER A 32 -4.36 10.32 7.09
N SER A 33 -4.31 9.95 8.37
CA SER A 33 -4.78 10.79 9.48
C SER A 33 -3.90 12.00 9.73
N ILE A 34 -2.57 11.87 9.63
CA ILE A 34 -1.63 13.01 9.71
C ILE A 34 -1.91 14.00 8.58
N ILE A 35 -2.06 13.50 7.35
CA ILE A 35 -2.40 14.32 6.18
C ILE A 35 -3.73 15.03 6.38
N ALA A 36 -4.77 14.29 6.80
CA ALA A 36 -6.09 14.84 7.11
C ALA A 36 -6.02 15.95 8.17
N TYR A 37 -5.22 15.76 9.22
CA TYR A 37 -5.02 16.75 10.28
C TYR A 37 -4.46 18.07 9.76
N PHE A 38 -3.44 18.03 8.88
CA PHE A 38 -2.88 19.25 8.29
C PHE A 38 -3.84 19.93 7.32
N LEU A 39 -4.61 19.13 6.57
CA LEU A 39 -5.48 19.65 5.51
C LEU A 39 -6.89 20.02 5.97
N LYS A 40 -7.28 19.72 7.21
CA LYS A 40 -8.65 19.91 7.73
C LYS A 40 -9.23 21.30 7.51
N HIS A 41 -8.39 22.35 7.57
CA HIS A 41 -8.83 23.73 7.37
C HIS A 41 -9.34 24.00 5.95
N ARG A 42 -8.91 23.21 4.96
CA ARG A 42 -9.38 23.29 3.57
C ARG A 42 -10.68 22.51 3.34
N LYS A 43 -11.10 21.69 4.31
CA LYS A 43 -12.23 20.75 4.21
C LYS A 43 -12.22 19.93 2.91
N PRO A 44 -11.10 19.26 2.57
CA PRO A 44 -11.06 18.40 1.39
C PRO A 44 -12.06 17.27 1.51
N LYS A 45 -12.59 16.83 0.36
CA LYS A 45 -13.32 15.56 0.28
C LYS A 45 -12.41 14.42 0.71
N ALA A 46 -12.96 13.46 1.43
CA ALA A 46 -12.28 12.24 1.79
C ALA A 46 -13.00 11.05 1.16
N ILE A 47 -12.23 10.08 0.67
CA ILE A 47 -12.77 8.80 0.20
C ILE A 47 -12.10 7.64 0.92
N ALA A 48 -12.91 6.67 1.35
CA ALA A 48 -12.45 5.37 1.82
C ALA A 48 -13.09 4.27 0.97
N VAL A 49 -12.28 3.33 0.46
CA VAL A 49 -12.75 2.16 -0.27
C VAL A 49 -12.92 1.00 0.72
N ILE A 50 -14.13 0.42 0.77
CA ILE A 50 -14.48 -0.64 1.70
C ILE A 50 -15.13 -1.79 0.92
N ALA A 51 -14.54 -2.98 0.97
CA ALA A 51 -15.14 -4.17 0.37
C ALA A 51 -16.44 -4.50 1.11
N GLU A 52 -17.56 -4.55 0.37
CA GLU A 52 -18.89 -4.78 0.94
C GLU A 52 -19.05 -6.22 1.43
N ASP A 53 -18.47 -7.18 0.71
CA ASP A 53 -18.62 -8.61 0.95
C ASP A 53 -17.56 -9.18 1.91
N PHE A 54 -16.60 -8.37 2.37
CA PHE A 54 -15.47 -8.81 3.18
C PHE A 54 -15.31 -7.99 4.46
N VAL A 55 -14.65 -8.59 5.46
CA VAL A 55 -14.36 -7.90 6.71
C VAL A 55 -13.32 -6.81 6.46
N SER A 56 -13.70 -5.57 6.77
CA SER A 56 -12.84 -4.39 6.70
C SER A 56 -12.66 -3.80 8.08
N THR A 57 -11.42 -3.42 8.42
CA THR A 57 -11.14 -2.74 9.68
C THR A 57 -11.15 -1.21 9.54
N ASP A 58 -10.91 -0.67 8.34
CA ASP A 58 -10.75 0.77 8.12
C ASP A 58 -12.04 1.58 8.27
N LEU A 59 -13.21 0.99 8.02
CA LEU A 59 -14.50 1.69 8.06
C LEU A 59 -14.69 2.51 9.35
N THR A 60 -14.44 1.89 10.50
CA THR A 60 -14.60 2.57 11.80
C THR A 60 -13.59 3.71 11.97
N TYR A 61 -12.36 3.53 11.48
CA TYR A 61 -11.28 4.50 11.69
C TYR A 61 -11.37 5.69 10.74
N CYS A 62 -11.70 5.46 9.46
CA CYS A 62 -11.88 6.54 8.50
C CYS A 62 -13.07 7.44 8.90
N GLN A 63 -14.20 6.85 9.32
CA GLN A 63 -15.36 7.58 9.83
C GLN A 63 -15.00 8.43 11.05
N ARG A 64 -14.25 7.86 11.98
CA ARG A 64 -13.82 8.59 13.18
C ARG A 64 -12.93 9.77 12.84
N ILE A 65 -11.91 9.57 12.01
CA ILE A 65 -10.98 10.64 11.64
C ILE A 65 -11.69 11.72 10.84
N ALA A 66 -12.56 11.35 9.90
CA ALA A 66 -13.35 12.32 9.17
C ALA A 66 -14.24 13.16 10.09
N LYS A 67 -14.88 12.53 11.09
CA LYS A 67 -15.68 13.24 12.09
C LYS A 67 -14.83 14.18 12.96
N GLU A 68 -13.69 13.70 13.45
CA GLU A 68 -12.78 14.49 14.30
C GLU A 68 -12.21 15.70 13.55
N MET A 69 -11.96 15.56 12.24
CA MET A 69 -11.38 16.61 11.40
C MET A 69 -12.42 17.42 10.63
N ASP A 70 -13.72 17.17 10.82
CA ASP A 70 -14.84 17.80 10.09
C ASP A 70 -14.68 17.71 8.56
N LEU A 71 -14.36 16.51 8.05
CA LEU A 71 -14.17 16.24 6.63
C LEU A 71 -15.40 15.57 6.00
N PRO A 72 -15.82 16.00 4.79
CA PRO A 72 -16.85 15.30 4.03
C PRO A 72 -16.29 13.96 3.51
N LEU A 73 -16.65 12.88 4.20
CA LEU A 73 -16.24 11.52 3.87
C LEU A 73 -17.27 10.79 3.01
N THR A 74 -16.81 10.24 1.90
CA THR A 74 -17.51 9.23 1.11
C THR A 74 -16.96 7.85 1.43
N ILE A 75 -17.83 6.95 1.88
CA ILE A 75 -17.51 5.52 1.92
C ILE A 75 -17.92 4.91 0.59
N TYR A 76 -16.94 4.48 -0.18
CA TYR A 76 -17.17 3.77 -1.44
C TYR A 76 -17.20 2.27 -1.17
N HIS A 77 -18.41 1.75 -0.97
CA HIS A 77 -18.65 0.31 -0.85
C HIS A 77 -18.50 -0.35 -2.21
N VAL A 78 -17.58 -1.31 -2.29
CA VAL A 78 -17.25 -2.02 -3.53
C VAL A 78 -17.59 -3.50 -3.40
N LYS A 79 -18.39 -3.99 -4.34
CA LYS A 79 -18.77 -5.41 -4.41
C LYS A 79 -17.65 -6.24 -5.00
N THR A 80 -17.67 -7.54 -4.70
CA THR A 80 -16.67 -8.50 -5.22
C THR A 80 -16.50 -8.42 -6.74
N ALA A 81 -17.59 -8.28 -7.50
CA ALA A 81 -17.53 -8.14 -8.97
C ALA A 81 -16.69 -6.92 -9.41
N MET A 82 -16.89 -5.76 -8.77
CA MET A 82 -16.13 -4.55 -9.06
C MET A 82 -14.66 -4.69 -8.66
N ILE A 83 -14.39 -5.39 -7.56
CA ILE A 83 -13.02 -5.70 -7.12
C ILE A 83 -12.33 -6.59 -8.15
N LEU A 84 -12.99 -7.60 -8.71
CA LEU A 84 -12.43 -8.49 -9.73
C LEU A 84 -12.16 -7.77 -11.06
N GLU A 85 -13.04 -6.86 -11.47
CA GLU A 85 -12.78 -5.98 -12.62
C GLU A 85 -11.56 -5.08 -12.35
N ALA A 86 -11.47 -4.48 -11.16
CA ALA A 86 -10.34 -3.67 -10.75
C ALA A 86 -9.02 -4.48 -10.64
N VAL A 87 -9.06 -5.76 -10.29
CA VAL A 87 -7.91 -6.67 -10.36
C VAL A 87 -7.39 -6.77 -11.79
N GLU A 88 -8.27 -7.01 -12.77
CA GLU A 88 -7.86 -7.11 -14.18
C GLU A 88 -7.23 -5.81 -14.67
N GLU A 89 -7.83 -4.66 -14.34
CA GLU A 89 -7.28 -3.36 -14.71
C GLU A 89 -5.95 -3.06 -13.99
N THR A 90 -5.83 -3.41 -12.70
CA THR A 90 -4.58 -3.22 -11.95
C THR A 90 -3.45 -4.08 -12.53
N ILE A 91 -3.73 -5.32 -12.94
CA ILE A 91 -2.75 -6.19 -13.62
C ILE A 91 -2.33 -5.60 -14.97
N LYS A 92 -3.26 -5.01 -15.74
CA LYS A 92 -2.94 -4.35 -17.02
C LYS A 92 -2.01 -3.15 -16.83
N ILE A 93 -2.24 -2.36 -15.79
CA ILE A 93 -1.44 -1.18 -15.48
C ILE A 93 -0.06 -1.60 -15.00
N LEU A 94 0.01 -2.43 -13.96
CA LEU A 94 1.27 -2.78 -13.28
C LEU A 94 2.09 -3.86 -14.00
N LYS A 95 1.48 -4.53 -14.99
CA LYS A 95 2.12 -5.53 -15.86
C LYS A 95 2.85 -6.60 -15.06
N ASN A 96 2.21 -7.06 -14.00
CA ASN A 96 2.68 -8.18 -13.19
C ASN A 96 1.48 -8.94 -12.59
N PHE A 97 1.75 -10.09 -11.98
CA PHE A 97 0.76 -10.93 -11.30
C PHE A 97 1.19 -11.21 -9.85
N ASN A 98 1.84 -10.24 -9.22
CA ASN A 98 2.23 -10.30 -7.82
C ASN A 98 0.99 -10.18 -6.94
N ASP A 99 0.55 -11.28 -6.36
CA ASP A 99 -0.69 -11.40 -5.59
C ASP A 99 -0.79 -10.46 -4.38
N ILE A 100 0.34 -10.11 -3.77
CA ILE A 100 0.37 -9.14 -2.66
C ILE A 100 0.25 -7.72 -3.21
N GLU A 101 1.01 -7.38 -4.26
CA GLU A 101 1.00 -6.03 -4.83
C GLU A 101 -0.34 -5.70 -5.48
N ILE A 102 -0.93 -6.64 -6.23
CA ILE A 102 -2.25 -6.47 -6.84
C ILE A 102 -3.33 -6.26 -5.77
N ARG A 103 -3.41 -7.12 -4.73
CA ARG A 103 -4.41 -6.94 -3.65
C ARG A 103 -4.35 -5.58 -2.97
N ASN A 104 -3.14 -5.08 -2.72
CA ASN A 104 -2.94 -3.79 -2.08
C ASN A 104 -3.37 -2.64 -2.99
N ASN A 105 -3.01 -2.73 -4.26
CA ASN A 105 -3.18 -1.64 -5.21
C ASN A 105 -4.56 -1.60 -5.87
N VAL A 106 -5.34 -2.68 -5.85
CA VAL A 106 -6.75 -2.67 -6.27
C VAL A 106 -7.56 -1.64 -5.48
N VAL A 107 -7.24 -1.46 -4.18
CA VAL A 107 -7.88 -0.46 -3.32
C VAL A 107 -7.60 0.96 -3.84
N MET A 108 -6.35 1.24 -4.19
CA MET A 108 -5.95 2.55 -4.72
C MET A 108 -6.45 2.76 -6.15
N TYR A 109 -6.46 1.72 -7.00
CA TYR A 109 -7.11 1.76 -8.31
C TYR A 109 -8.58 2.16 -8.18
N LEU A 110 -9.33 1.53 -7.27
CA LEU A 110 -10.75 1.85 -7.06
C LEU A 110 -10.95 3.29 -6.55
N ALA A 111 -10.09 3.77 -5.64
CA ALA A 111 -10.15 5.15 -5.17
C ALA A 111 -9.85 6.16 -6.29
N ILE A 112 -8.83 5.90 -7.10
CA ILE A 112 -8.43 6.74 -8.23
C ILE A 112 -9.49 6.70 -9.34
N LYS A 113 -10.04 5.53 -9.64
CA LYS A 113 -11.13 5.37 -10.60
C LYS A 113 -12.39 6.10 -10.14
N TRP A 114 -12.74 6.01 -8.87
CA TRP A 114 -13.83 6.79 -8.29
C TRP A 114 -13.58 8.29 -8.43
N ALA A 115 -12.36 8.76 -8.15
CA ALA A 115 -12.00 10.17 -8.31
C ALA A 115 -12.24 10.63 -9.76
N LYS A 116 -11.79 9.83 -10.74
CA LYS A 116 -12.01 10.09 -12.17
C LYS A 116 -13.49 10.17 -12.53
N ASP A 117 -14.28 9.20 -12.08
CA ASP A 117 -15.70 9.11 -12.40
C ASP A 117 -16.53 10.23 -11.76
N ASN A 118 -16.01 10.82 -10.68
CA ASN A 118 -16.63 11.95 -9.96
C ASN A 118 -16.04 13.31 -10.35
N GLY A 119 -15.28 13.37 -11.46
CA GLY A 119 -14.79 14.63 -12.04
C GLY A 119 -13.62 15.27 -11.28
N GLU A 120 -13.02 14.55 -10.33
CA GLU A 120 -11.81 14.99 -9.66
C GLU A 120 -10.61 14.87 -10.61
N LYS A 121 -9.61 15.74 -10.43
CA LYS A 121 -8.41 15.76 -11.27
C LYS A 121 -7.18 15.20 -10.58
N SER A 122 -7.21 15.17 -9.25
CA SER A 122 -6.09 14.73 -8.44
C SER A 122 -6.56 14.16 -7.11
N ILE A 123 -5.73 13.35 -6.47
CA ILE A 123 -6.00 12.73 -5.17
C ILE A 123 -4.73 12.73 -4.31
N ILE A 124 -4.88 12.98 -3.01
CA ILE A 124 -3.79 12.89 -2.03
C ILE A 124 -3.76 11.52 -1.38
N THR A 125 -2.56 10.93 -1.26
CA THR A 125 -2.32 9.62 -0.67
C THR A 125 -1.23 9.65 0.39
N GLY A 126 -1.19 8.61 1.23
CA GLY A 126 -0.17 8.42 2.28
C GLY A 126 1.08 7.66 1.84
N ASP A 127 1.30 7.45 0.53
CA ASP A 127 2.44 6.68 0.01
C ASP A 127 3.77 7.24 0.51
N GLY A 128 4.73 6.36 0.84
CA GLY A 128 6.07 6.71 1.29
C GLY A 128 6.27 6.71 2.80
N ALA A 129 5.20 6.86 3.59
CA ALA A 129 5.33 6.92 5.04
C ALA A 129 5.90 5.63 5.64
N ASP A 130 5.53 4.46 5.10
CA ASP A 130 6.00 3.16 5.59
C ASP A 130 7.47 2.90 5.29
N GLU A 131 7.92 3.27 4.10
CA GLU A 131 9.30 3.13 3.66
C GLU A 131 10.21 4.07 4.45
N LEU A 132 9.84 5.36 4.53
CA LEU A 132 10.68 6.41 5.12
C LEU A 132 10.78 6.30 6.65
N PHE A 133 9.71 5.88 7.30
CA PHE A 133 9.58 5.84 8.76
C PHE A 133 9.42 4.42 9.33
N ALA A 134 9.78 3.39 8.55
CA ALA A 134 9.85 1.99 8.96
C ALA A 134 8.55 1.44 9.56
N GLY A 135 7.44 1.57 8.82
CA GLY A 135 6.12 1.09 9.29
C GLY A 135 5.81 -0.37 8.96
N TYR A 136 6.57 -1.02 8.08
CA TYR A 136 6.35 -2.43 7.75
C TYR A 136 6.67 -3.37 8.92
N SER A 137 5.82 -4.38 9.16
CA SER A 137 6.01 -5.36 10.24
C SER A 137 7.35 -6.07 10.18
N PHE A 138 7.86 -6.39 8.99
CA PHE A 138 9.17 -7.00 8.84
C PHE A 138 10.32 -6.06 9.29
N LEU A 139 10.19 -4.74 9.15
CA LEU A 139 11.15 -3.77 9.69
C LEU A 139 11.02 -3.66 11.20
N ILE A 140 9.79 -3.67 11.73
CA ILE A 140 9.52 -3.64 13.17
C ILE A 140 10.14 -4.86 13.87
N ASN A 141 10.16 -6.02 13.20
CA ASN A 141 10.71 -7.26 13.75
C ASN A 141 12.22 -7.44 13.51
N LYS A 142 12.89 -6.50 12.82
CA LYS A 142 14.33 -6.59 12.55
C LYS A 142 15.19 -6.29 13.79
N PRO A 143 16.27 -7.03 14.06
CA PRO A 143 17.25 -6.67 15.09
C PRO A 143 17.79 -5.25 14.89
N GLU A 144 18.10 -4.55 15.98
CA GLU A 144 18.54 -3.14 15.95
C GLU A 144 19.82 -2.93 15.11
N ASN A 145 20.76 -3.88 15.17
CA ASN A 145 22.00 -3.86 14.40
C ASN A 145 21.81 -4.05 12.89
N GLU A 146 20.67 -4.58 12.43
CA GLU A 146 20.34 -4.75 11.01
C GLU A 146 19.39 -3.67 10.49
N LEU A 147 18.70 -2.96 11.39
CA LEU A 147 17.56 -2.13 11.06
C LEU A 147 17.92 -0.96 10.13
N GLU A 148 18.99 -0.23 10.42
CA GLU A 148 19.44 0.91 9.62
C GLU A 148 19.76 0.49 8.17
N ALA A 149 20.50 -0.61 8.00
CA ALA A 149 20.85 -1.14 6.68
C ALA A 149 19.60 -1.58 5.90
N GLU A 150 18.64 -2.23 6.57
CA GLU A 150 17.41 -2.69 5.93
C GLU A 150 16.47 -1.53 5.57
N ILE A 151 16.36 -0.50 6.41
CA ILE A 151 15.60 0.73 6.08
C ILE A 151 16.23 1.40 4.85
N ASN A 152 17.56 1.56 4.82
CA ASN A 152 18.25 2.14 3.67
C ASN A 152 18.06 1.32 2.39
N ARG A 153 18.04 -0.02 2.50
CA ARG A 153 17.73 -0.92 1.38
C ARG A 153 16.30 -0.74 0.89
N VAL A 154 15.31 -0.65 1.78
CA VAL A 154 13.89 -0.41 1.41
C VAL A 154 13.76 0.96 0.72
N CYS A 155 14.38 2.00 1.28
CA CYS A 155 14.40 3.34 0.71
C CYS A 155 15.04 3.42 -0.69
N SER A 156 16.05 2.58 -1.00
CA SER A 156 16.72 2.60 -2.31
C SER A 156 15.94 1.86 -3.40
N VAL A 157 15.01 0.98 -3.02
CA VAL A 157 14.21 0.18 -3.97
C VAL A 157 12.72 0.55 -3.94
N MET A 158 12.35 1.67 -3.30
CA MET A 158 10.95 2.11 -3.19
C MET A 158 10.27 2.13 -4.55
N HIS A 159 9.05 1.63 -4.57
CA HIS A 159 8.21 1.58 -5.76
C HIS A 159 6.81 1.96 -5.33
N PHE A 160 6.19 2.88 -6.07
CA PHE A 160 4.88 3.44 -5.72
C PHE A 160 3.90 3.19 -6.87
N PRO A 161 3.31 1.98 -6.95
CA PRO A 161 2.34 1.63 -7.99
C PRO A 161 1.16 2.61 -8.08
N THR A 162 0.76 3.22 -6.96
CA THR A 162 -0.29 4.24 -6.89
C THR A 162 -0.08 5.39 -7.88
N GLN A 163 1.17 5.83 -8.08
CA GLN A 163 1.53 6.89 -9.01
C GLN A 163 1.35 6.46 -10.48
N GLU A 164 1.73 5.22 -10.79
CA GLU A 164 1.56 4.63 -12.13
C GLU A 164 0.07 4.44 -12.46
N ILE A 165 -0.71 3.97 -11.49
CA ILE A 165 -2.17 3.85 -11.59
C ILE A 165 -2.82 5.21 -11.82
N GLY A 166 -2.43 6.23 -11.06
CA GLY A 166 -2.90 7.60 -11.25
C GLY A 166 -2.67 8.09 -12.67
N LYS A 167 -1.44 7.93 -13.16
CA LYS A 167 -1.07 8.31 -14.52
C LYS A 167 -1.91 7.62 -15.59
N GLU A 168 -2.10 6.31 -15.50
CA GLU A 168 -2.84 5.54 -16.52
C GLU A 168 -4.35 5.86 -16.49
N VAL A 169 -4.94 6.08 -15.32
CA VAL A 169 -6.35 6.49 -15.18
C VAL A 169 -6.55 7.99 -15.53
N GLY A 170 -5.47 8.77 -15.53
CA GLY A 170 -5.49 10.21 -15.79
C GLY A 170 -6.00 11.02 -14.60
N ILE A 171 -5.42 10.73 -13.42
CA ILE A 171 -5.58 11.43 -12.14
C ILE A 171 -4.20 11.69 -11.55
N ASP A 172 -3.92 12.96 -11.21
CA ASP A 172 -2.64 13.30 -10.57
C ASP A 172 -2.64 12.82 -9.11
N VAL A 173 -1.62 12.05 -8.71
CA VAL A 173 -1.50 11.54 -7.34
C VAL A 173 -0.46 12.35 -6.58
N GLU A 174 -0.88 12.95 -5.47
CA GLU A 174 -0.04 13.77 -4.62
C GLU A 174 0.27 13.02 -3.31
N SER A 175 1.55 12.73 -3.04
CA SER A 175 1.95 12.01 -1.82
C SER A 175 2.90 12.90 -0.99
N PRO A 176 2.40 13.62 0.04
CA PRO A 176 3.19 14.56 0.82
C PRO A 176 4.46 13.96 1.43
N PHE A 177 4.42 12.68 1.81
CA PHE A 177 5.58 11.99 2.37
C PHE A 177 6.72 11.79 1.36
N LEU A 178 6.44 11.82 0.06
CA LEU A 178 7.43 11.68 -1.01
C LEU A 178 8.07 13.00 -1.44
N LYS A 179 7.70 14.12 -0.82
CA LYS A 179 8.34 15.41 -1.08
C LYS A 179 9.81 15.35 -0.67
N ASP A 180 10.71 15.88 -1.49
CA ASP A 180 12.16 15.86 -1.24
C ASP A 180 12.53 16.33 0.17
N SER A 181 11.91 17.41 0.66
CA SER A 181 12.14 17.91 2.02
C SER A 181 11.82 16.87 3.12
N VAL A 182 10.73 16.11 2.98
CA VAL A 182 10.33 15.05 3.90
C VAL A 182 11.29 13.86 3.78
N VAL A 183 11.62 13.46 2.56
CA VAL A 183 12.55 12.35 2.29
C VAL A 183 13.94 12.63 2.88
N GLU A 184 14.48 13.82 2.64
CA GLU A 184 15.79 14.24 3.14
C GLU A 184 15.82 14.37 4.67
N LEU A 185 14.73 14.83 5.29
CA LEU A 185 14.62 14.80 6.75
C LEU A 185 14.55 13.36 7.26
N ALA A 186 13.72 12.50 6.65
CA ALA A 186 13.56 11.12 7.06
C ALA A 186 14.86 10.32 6.98
N LYS A 187 15.72 10.58 5.97
CA LYS A 187 17.06 9.97 5.88
C LYS A 187 18.00 10.38 7.01
N LYS A 188 17.81 11.57 7.60
CA LYS A 188 18.63 12.05 8.74
C LYS A 188 18.14 11.54 10.09
N ILE A 189 16.92 11.03 10.17
CA ILE A 189 16.37 10.46 11.41
C ILE A 189 16.97 9.07 11.61
N PRO A 190 17.62 8.80 12.76
CA PRO A 190 18.17 7.48 13.08
C PRO A 190 17.11 6.36 13.11
N ALA A 191 17.49 5.14 12.75
CA ALA A 191 16.60 3.98 12.77
C ALA A 191 15.92 3.70 14.13
N ASP A 192 16.61 3.92 15.26
CA ASP A 192 16.09 3.73 16.62
C ASP A 192 14.99 4.73 17.01
N MET A 193 14.87 5.83 16.27
CA MET A 193 13.75 6.77 16.37
C MET A 193 12.59 6.39 15.44
N LYS A 194 12.82 5.59 14.40
CA LYS A 194 11.78 5.08 13.50
C LYS A 194 11.11 3.84 14.05
N VAL A 195 11.89 2.92 14.63
CA VAL A 195 11.39 1.72 15.32
C VAL A 195 11.86 1.71 16.76
N ARG A 196 10.91 1.75 17.70
CA ARG A 196 11.24 1.79 19.14
C ARG A 196 10.20 1.06 19.97
N ASN A 197 10.63 0.55 21.12
CA ASN A 197 9.73 0.02 22.14
C ASN A 197 9.00 1.17 22.85
N GLU A 198 7.68 1.09 22.89
CA GLU A 198 6.81 1.92 23.71
C GLU A 198 6.07 0.99 24.67
N LYS A 199 6.40 1.04 25.96
CA LYS A 199 5.98 0.04 26.95
C LYS A 199 6.45 -1.36 26.53
N GLU A 200 5.54 -2.32 26.40
CA GLU A 200 5.82 -3.72 26.08
C GLU A 200 5.74 -4.03 24.58
N GLN A 201 5.45 -3.03 23.74
CA GLN A 201 5.26 -3.22 22.30
C GLN A 201 6.27 -2.42 21.49
N ARG A 202 6.83 -3.06 20.45
CA ARG A 202 7.70 -2.42 19.48
C ARG A 202 6.86 -1.80 18.36
N TYR A 203 7.05 -0.51 18.11
CA TYR A 203 6.32 0.22 17.08
C TYR A 203 7.25 0.72 15.99
N GLY A 204 6.82 0.56 14.75
CA GLY A 204 7.31 1.33 13.61
C GLY A 204 6.65 2.70 13.53
N LYS A 205 7.19 3.59 12.69
CA LYS A 205 6.76 5.00 12.60
C LYS A 205 6.78 5.70 13.96
N TRP A 206 7.63 5.27 14.89
CA TRP A 206 7.55 5.71 16.28
C TRP A 206 7.69 7.23 16.41
N ILE A 207 8.62 7.85 15.68
CA ILE A 207 8.77 9.31 15.65
C ILE A 207 7.53 10.04 15.11
N LEU A 208 6.83 9.49 14.10
CA LEU A 208 5.55 10.04 13.65
C LEU A 208 4.50 9.93 14.75
N ARG A 209 4.37 8.76 15.36
CA ARG A 209 3.41 8.53 16.46
C ARG A 209 3.63 9.54 17.59
N LYS A 210 4.87 9.72 18.04
CA LYS A 210 5.23 10.68 19.09
C LYS A 210 5.01 12.12 18.69
N THR A 211 5.31 12.49 17.45
CA THR A 211 5.07 13.86 16.96
C THR A 211 3.57 14.18 16.94
N PHE A 212 2.73 13.19 16.63
CA PHE A 212 1.29 13.38 16.42
C PHE A 212 0.37 12.91 17.57
N GLU A 213 0.89 12.37 18.67
CA GLU A 213 0.07 11.85 19.78
C GLU A 213 -0.78 12.89 20.50
N LYS A 214 -0.44 14.17 20.38
CA LYS A 214 -1.22 15.30 20.93
C LYS A 214 -2.25 15.86 19.95
N TYR A 215 -2.13 15.51 18.67
CA TYR A 215 -2.94 16.08 17.58
C TYR A 215 -3.97 15.09 17.04
N LEU A 216 -3.72 13.79 17.21
CA LEU A 216 -4.58 12.72 16.73
C LEU A 216 -5.09 11.87 17.90
N PRO A 217 -6.30 11.28 17.79
CA PRO A 217 -6.81 10.39 18.82
C PRO A 217 -5.85 9.23 19.10
N ARG A 218 -5.60 8.94 20.38
CA ARG A 218 -4.67 7.88 20.80
C ARG A 218 -4.94 6.53 20.14
N GLN A 219 -6.21 6.20 19.90
CA GLN A 219 -6.64 4.95 19.27
C GLN A 219 -6.28 4.85 17.77
N ILE A 220 -5.85 5.95 17.16
CA ILE A 220 -5.30 6.03 15.80
C ILE A 220 -3.77 6.07 15.89
N THR A 221 -3.24 6.99 16.69
CA THR A 221 -1.80 7.22 16.80
C THR A 221 -1.03 6.01 17.26
N TRP A 222 -1.61 5.18 18.14
CA TRP A 222 -0.96 3.98 18.69
C TRP A 222 -1.64 2.68 18.25
N ARG A 223 -2.46 2.72 17.19
CA ARG A 223 -3.01 1.50 16.56
C ARG A 223 -1.90 0.69 15.91
N GLU A 224 -2.03 -0.63 15.95
CA GLU A 224 -1.24 -1.52 15.10
C GLU A 224 -1.47 -1.21 13.62
N LYS A 225 -0.43 -1.38 12.81
CA LYS A 225 -0.55 -1.20 11.37
C LYS A 225 -1.41 -2.32 10.80
N SER A 226 -2.48 -1.94 10.11
CA SER A 226 -3.19 -2.83 9.21
C SER A 226 -2.69 -2.60 7.78
N PRO A 227 -2.22 -3.65 7.06
CA PRO A 227 -1.98 -3.57 5.63
C PRO A 227 -3.23 -3.11 4.86
N MET A 228 -3.05 -2.46 3.71
CA MET A 228 -4.14 -1.85 2.93
C MET A 228 -5.27 -2.85 2.58
N GLN A 229 -4.87 -4.07 2.23
CA GLN A 229 -5.79 -5.15 1.89
C GLN A 229 -6.62 -5.65 3.07
N ASP A 230 -6.05 -5.62 4.28
CA ASP A 230 -6.77 -5.98 5.51
C ASP A 230 -7.66 -4.82 6.00
N GLY A 231 -7.15 -3.59 5.84
CA GLY A 231 -7.87 -2.36 6.13
C GLY A 231 -9.17 -2.25 5.34
N SER A 232 -9.07 -2.35 4.01
CA SER A 232 -10.19 -2.26 3.06
C SER A 232 -11.02 -3.53 2.92
N GLY A 233 -10.48 -4.69 3.31
CA GLY A 233 -11.12 -6.01 3.21
C GLY A 233 -10.79 -6.81 1.93
N THR A 234 -9.97 -6.29 1.00
CA THR A 234 -9.57 -7.07 -0.20
C THR A 234 -8.73 -8.31 0.10
N ALA A 235 -8.22 -8.46 1.33
CA ALA A 235 -7.65 -9.73 1.80
C ALA A 235 -8.62 -10.92 1.68
N GLY A 236 -9.93 -10.67 1.68
CA GLY A 236 -10.98 -11.67 1.46
C GLY A 236 -10.91 -12.36 0.09
N LEU A 237 -10.23 -11.77 -0.90
CA LEU A 237 -10.03 -12.38 -2.23
C LEU A 237 -9.32 -13.73 -2.14
N THR A 238 -8.38 -13.90 -1.20
CA THR A 238 -7.72 -15.19 -1.04
C THR A 238 -8.73 -16.29 -0.69
N ASN A 239 -9.58 -16.04 0.30
CA ASN A 239 -10.62 -17.00 0.71
C ASN A 239 -11.68 -17.22 -0.38
N LEU A 240 -12.01 -16.17 -1.13
CA LEU A 240 -12.88 -16.28 -2.29
C LEU A 240 -12.29 -17.27 -3.30
N PHE A 241 -11.05 -17.08 -3.75
CA PHE A 241 -10.41 -17.96 -4.72
C PHE A 241 -10.26 -19.39 -4.21
N GLU A 242 -9.93 -19.57 -2.92
CA GLU A 242 -9.93 -20.88 -2.25
C GLU A 242 -11.29 -21.59 -2.34
N SER A 243 -12.39 -20.84 -2.29
CA SER A 243 -13.75 -21.39 -2.33
C SER A 243 -14.25 -21.66 -3.75
N ILE A 244 -13.91 -20.79 -4.73
CA ILE A 244 -14.48 -20.87 -6.09
C ILE A 244 -13.64 -21.73 -7.06
N ILE A 245 -12.37 -21.98 -6.75
CA ILE A 245 -11.49 -22.83 -7.55
C ILE A 245 -11.34 -24.17 -6.83
N ASN A 246 -11.94 -25.22 -7.38
CA ASN A 246 -11.79 -26.57 -6.82
C ASN A 246 -10.35 -27.12 -6.99
N GLU A 247 -10.01 -28.14 -6.19
CA GLU A 247 -8.67 -28.74 -6.16
C GLU A 247 -8.27 -29.34 -7.52
N GLU A 248 -9.17 -30.05 -8.19
CA GLU A 248 -8.89 -30.69 -9.49
C GLU A 248 -8.43 -29.67 -10.54
N LYS A 249 -9.20 -28.59 -10.71
CA LYS A 249 -8.88 -27.49 -11.63
C LYS A 249 -7.60 -26.77 -11.24
N TYR A 250 -7.36 -26.58 -9.94
CA TYR A 250 -6.14 -25.93 -9.45
C TYR A 250 -4.90 -26.75 -9.78
N VAL A 251 -4.91 -28.05 -9.49
CA VAL A 251 -3.79 -28.97 -9.75
C VAL A 251 -3.52 -29.09 -11.25
N GLU A 252 -4.58 -29.28 -12.05
CA GLU A 252 -4.46 -29.37 -13.51
C GLU A 252 -3.77 -28.12 -14.09
N LYS A 253 -4.31 -26.93 -13.80
CA LYS A 253 -3.76 -25.68 -14.33
C LYS A 253 -2.36 -25.38 -13.82
N LYS A 254 -2.06 -25.69 -12.55
CA LYS A 254 -0.72 -25.54 -11.97
C LYS A 254 0.31 -26.36 -12.74
N LEU A 255 0.03 -27.65 -12.99
CA LEU A 255 0.94 -28.54 -13.73
C LEU A 255 1.11 -28.10 -15.18
N THR A 256 0.02 -27.71 -15.85
CA THR A 256 0.07 -27.22 -17.24
C THR A 256 0.88 -25.93 -17.34
N THR A 257 0.66 -24.97 -16.43
CA THR A 257 1.40 -23.70 -16.39
C THR A 257 2.90 -23.91 -16.13
N GLU A 258 3.25 -24.81 -15.22
CA GLU A 258 4.66 -25.13 -14.94
C GLU A 258 5.34 -25.76 -16.16
N LYS A 259 4.66 -26.70 -16.84
CA LYS A 259 5.17 -27.40 -18.01
C LYS A 259 5.31 -26.49 -19.24
N GLU A 260 4.30 -25.70 -19.54
CA GLU A 260 4.23 -24.89 -20.77
C GLU A 260 4.93 -23.54 -20.62
N ASP A 261 4.73 -22.88 -19.49
CA ASP A 261 5.17 -21.49 -19.30
C ASP A 261 6.45 -21.39 -18.45
N SER A 262 6.85 -22.47 -17.77
CA SER A 262 7.90 -22.46 -16.73
C SER A 262 7.58 -21.52 -15.57
N VAL A 263 6.29 -21.37 -15.25
CA VAL A 263 5.79 -20.56 -14.14
C VAL A 263 5.20 -21.47 -13.07
N ILE A 264 5.65 -21.33 -11.83
CA ILE A 264 5.16 -22.09 -10.67
C ILE A 264 4.07 -21.29 -9.98
N ILE A 265 2.84 -21.80 -10.05
CA ILE A 265 1.68 -21.26 -9.33
C ILE A 265 1.76 -21.64 -7.84
N ARG A 266 1.60 -20.65 -6.95
CA ARG A 266 1.80 -20.79 -5.49
C ARG A 266 0.49 -20.91 -4.72
N SER A 267 -0.57 -20.30 -5.23
CA SER A 267 -1.92 -20.26 -4.65
C SER A 267 -2.99 -20.14 -5.74
N ARG A 268 -4.25 -20.44 -5.41
CA ARG A 268 -5.39 -20.25 -6.31
C ARG A 268 -5.55 -18.79 -6.76
N GLU A 269 -5.24 -17.85 -5.86
CA GLU A 269 -5.19 -16.42 -6.18
C GLU A 269 -4.09 -16.11 -7.21
N SER A 270 -2.86 -16.58 -6.98
CA SER A 270 -1.76 -16.37 -7.93
C SER A 270 -2.04 -17.02 -9.29
N MET A 271 -2.78 -18.14 -9.30
CA MET A 271 -3.25 -18.77 -10.53
C MET A 271 -4.16 -17.81 -11.30
N HIS A 272 -5.18 -17.28 -10.64
CA HIS A 272 -6.15 -16.38 -11.26
C HIS A 272 -5.47 -15.14 -11.84
N TYR A 273 -4.57 -14.50 -11.09
CA TYR A 273 -3.86 -13.31 -11.57
C TYR A 273 -2.88 -13.64 -12.69
N TYR A 274 -2.21 -14.79 -12.64
CA TYR A 274 -1.36 -15.24 -13.74
C TYR A 274 -2.14 -15.46 -15.02
N GLU A 275 -3.35 -16.04 -14.95
CA GLU A 275 -4.19 -16.25 -16.14
C GLU A 275 -4.59 -14.92 -16.79
N ILE A 276 -4.94 -13.91 -15.98
CA ILE A 276 -5.21 -12.56 -16.46
C ILE A 276 -3.95 -11.97 -17.10
N TYR A 277 -2.81 -12.03 -16.42
CA TYR A 277 -1.55 -11.54 -16.95
C TYR A 277 -1.20 -12.20 -18.29
N LYS A 278 -1.30 -13.54 -18.38
CA LYS A 278 -0.99 -14.32 -19.58
C LYS A 278 -1.92 -13.96 -20.74
N LYS A 279 -3.21 -13.72 -20.47
CA LYS A 279 -4.18 -13.27 -21.46
C LYS A 279 -3.77 -11.95 -22.13
N TRP A 280 -3.22 -11.00 -21.37
CA TRP A 280 -2.89 -9.66 -21.87
C TRP A 280 -1.45 -9.51 -22.37
N PHE A 281 -0.50 -10.23 -21.75
CA PHE A 281 0.94 -10.03 -21.96
C PHE A 281 1.69 -11.28 -22.39
N GLY A 282 1.03 -12.44 -22.41
CA GLY A 282 1.67 -13.72 -22.67
C GLY A 282 2.56 -14.19 -21.51
N ILE A 283 3.55 -15.03 -21.82
CA ILE A 283 4.45 -15.61 -20.82
C ILE A 283 5.45 -14.53 -20.36
N PRO A 284 5.74 -14.42 -19.04
CA PRO A 284 6.75 -13.48 -18.53
C PRO A 284 8.10 -13.66 -19.24
N LYS A 285 8.76 -12.55 -19.57
CA LYS A 285 10.09 -12.58 -20.16
C LYS A 285 11.07 -13.30 -19.21
N LYS A 286 11.67 -14.39 -19.71
CA LYS A 286 12.65 -15.19 -18.96
C LYS A 286 14.01 -14.48 -18.93
N SER A 287 14.63 -14.46 -17.76
CA SER A 287 16.01 -14.01 -17.57
C SER A 287 16.96 -15.21 -17.57
N THR A 288 18.09 -15.08 -18.24
CA THR A 288 19.18 -16.09 -18.25
C THR A 288 20.09 -15.96 -17.02
N GLU A 289 20.12 -14.77 -16.40
CA GLU A 289 20.92 -14.46 -15.21
C GLU A 289 20.00 -13.90 -14.13
N ASN A 290 20.16 -14.35 -12.88
CA ASN A 290 19.36 -13.91 -11.71
C ASN A 290 17.83 -13.96 -11.92
N GLY A 291 17.34 -15.03 -12.56
CA GLY A 291 15.91 -15.26 -12.74
C GLY A 291 15.22 -15.77 -11.48
N CYS A 292 14.00 -15.29 -11.22
CA CYS A 292 13.15 -15.79 -10.16
C CYS A 292 12.93 -17.31 -10.31
N PRO A 293 13.10 -18.12 -9.25
CA PRO A 293 12.92 -19.57 -9.36
C PRO A 293 11.50 -19.97 -9.80
N TYR A 294 10.50 -19.14 -9.47
CA TYR A 294 9.08 -19.39 -9.73
C TYR A 294 8.61 -18.93 -11.11
N CYS A 295 9.00 -17.75 -11.58
CA CYS A 295 8.47 -17.21 -12.85
C CYS A 295 9.54 -16.88 -13.89
N LYS A 296 10.82 -17.13 -13.59
CA LYS A 296 12.00 -16.85 -14.41
C LYS A 296 12.20 -15.38 -14.77
N HIS A 297 11.35 -14.46 -14.31
CA HIS A 297 11.55 -13.03 -14.48
C HIS A 297 12.82 -12.54 -13.77
N GLU A 298 13.49 -11.54 -14.33
CA GLU A 298 14.70 -10.95 -13.77
C GLU A 298 14.46 -10.42 -12.34
N VAL A 299 15.38 -10.74 -11.42
CA VAL A 299 15.35 -10.24 -10.04
C VAL A 299 16.61 -9.41 -9.81
N LYS A 300 16.41 -8.12 -9.50
CA LYS A 300 17.51 -7.18 -9.23
C LYS A 300 17.70 -6.99 -7.74
N ASN A 301 18.73 -7.62 -7.16
CA ASN A 301 19.15 -7.45 -5.75
C ASN A 301 17.98 -7.38 -4.74
N SER A 302 17.00 -8.27 -4.93
CA SER A 302 15.76 -8.30 -4.15
C SER A 302 15.55 -9.69 -3.59
N LYS A 303 15.06 -9.76 -2.34
CA LYS A 303 14.65 -11.03 -1.70
C LYS A 303 13.25 -11.49 -2.12
N PHE A 304 12.55 -10.69 -2.93
CA PHE A 304 11.21 -10.97 -3.44
C PHE A 304 11.12 -10.68 -4.94
N CYS A 305 10.28 -11.43 -5.65
CA CYS A 305 10.03 -11.24 -7.07
C CYS A 305 8.90 -10.22 -7.31
N ARG A 306 9.18 -9.13 -8.02
CA ARG A 306 8.16 -8.13 -8.40
C ARG A 306 7.13 -8.64 -9.41
N MET A 307 7.49 -9.64 -10.21
CA MET A 307 6.59 -10.19 -11.23
C MET A 307 5.51 -11.09 -10.65
N CYS A 308 5.88 -12.00 -9.74
CA CYS A 308 4.97 -13.05 -9.24
C CYS A 308 4.72 -13.02 -7.73
N GLY A 309 5.34 -12.10 -6.99
CA GLY A 309 5.19 -11.98 -5.54
C GLY A 309 5.92 -13.04 -4.71
N ALA A 310 6.72 -13.92 -5.34
CA ALA A 310 7.43 -14.96 -4.61
C ALA A 310 8.43 -14.39 -3.59
N PHE A 311 8.37 -14.91 -2.36
CA PHE A 311 9.26 -14.60 -1.24
C PHE A 311 9.31 -15.81 -0.27
N PRO A 312 10.50 -16.19 0.24
CA PRO A 312 11.83 -15.74 -0.20
C PRO A 312 12.21 -16.33 -1.58
N ILE A 313 13.14 -15.66 -2.27
CA ILE A 313 13.77 -16.13 -3.52
C ILE A 313 15.29 -16.01 -3.45
#